data_AF-A0A9W9HVC9-F1
#
_entry.id   AF-A0A9W9HVC9-F1
#
_cell.length_a   1.000
_cell.length_b   1.000
_cell.length_c   1.000
_cell.angle_alpha   90.00
_cell.angle_beta   90.00
_cell.angle_gamma   90.00
#
_symmetry.space_group_name_H-M   'P 1'
#
loop_
_entity.id
_entity.type
_entity.pdbx_description
1 polymer ?
#
loop_
_entity_poly.entity_id
_entity_poly.type
_entity_poly.pdbx_seq_one_letter_code
_entity_poly.pdbx_strand_id
1 'polypeptide(L)'
;MSEKPLFEAIRNGHGSIVKLMIASDCIDPNCEYSGWTPLSFAASYGHEAVVKLLLAMDGINPNLPGNGYTPLSLAARMGREGLVKELLATNGIDPNGEDSSGRTPLSWAAQKGHEAVVNLLLASDVINPNSTDSFRRTPLSWAALKGHETVVKLLLASDGIDPNSKDSFRRTPLSWAAQEGHEGVVKLLLAMDGVDPNLPGSHGDTPLSLAAQKGHEGVVKLLLAMDPVDPNLPDSDGNTPLSWAAGTGREGVVKLFLATDGVDLNRADSDGNTPLSLAAGMRHEGIVNLLLATDGVDLNRADSDGNTPLSLAAGMGHEGIVKLLLATDGVDPNLPGSD
;
A
#
# COMPACT_ATOMS: atom_id res chain seq x y z
N MET A 1 20.44 -33.73 23.63
CA MET A 1 19.85 -33.06 24.81
C MET A 1 18.73 -32.15 24.31
N SER A 2 17.66 -31.94 25.08
CA SER A 2 16.61 -30.98 24.67
C SER A 2 17.17 -29.56 24.77
N GLU A 3 17.07 -28.77 23.70
CA GLU A 3 17.49 -27.35 23.67
C GLU A 3 16.50 -26.44 24.40
N LYS A 4 15.32 -26.96 24.77
CA LYS A 4 14.25 -26.24 25.48
C LYS A 4 14.73 -25.43 26.69
N PRO A 5 15.62 -25.91 27.59
CA PRO A 5 16.05 -25.13 28.75
C PRO A 5 16.86 -23.89 28.37
N LEU A 6 17.62 -23.94 27.26
CA LEU A 6 18.36 -22.77 26.75
C LEU A 6 17.37 -21.70 26.30
N PHE A 7 16.39 -22.09 25.48
CA PHE A 7 15.36 -21.17 24.99
C PHE A 7 14.50 -20.62 26.12
N GLU A 8 14.22 -21.40 27.17
CA GLU A 8 13.54 -20.90 28.37
C GLU A 8 14.39 -19.87 29.13
N ALA A 9 15.70 -20.09 29.26
CA ALA A 9 16.62 -19.12 29.85
C ALA A 9 16.67 -17.83 29.03
N ILE A 10 16.72 -17.92 27.69
CA ILE A 10 16.68 -16.77 26.79
C ILE A 10 15.35 -16.03 26.90
N ARG A 11 14.22 -16.74 26.91
CA ARG A 11 12.87 -16.15 27.04
C ARG A 11 12.75 -15.26 28.27
N ASN A 12 13.31 -15.70 29.39
CA ASN A 12 13.28 -14.98 30.67
C ASN A 12 14.47 -14.02 30.86
N GLY A 13 15.36 -13.87 29.86
CA GLY A 13 16.48 -12.94 29.94
C GLY A 13 17.62 -13.38 30.88
N HIS A 14 17.71 -14.66 31.23
CA HIS A 14 18.69 -15.19 32.19
C HIS A 14 20.09 -15.37 31.55
N GLY A 15 20.75 -14.26 31.20
CA GLY A 15 22.03 -14.26 30.48
C GLY A 15 23.14 -15.11 31.13
N SER A 16 23.25 -15.13 32.46
CA SER A 16 24.24 -15.97 33.15
C SER A 16 24.00 -17.48 32.92
N ILE A 17 22.73 -17.91 32.85
CA ILE A 17 22.38 -19.30 32.55
C ILE A 17 22.67 -19.59 31.08
N VAL A 18 22.33 -18.68 30.17
CA VAL A 18 22.66 -18.80 28.74
C VAL A 18 24.17 -19.00 28.54
N LYS A 19 25.00 -18.19 29.22
CA LYS A 19 26.47 -18.32 29.17
C LYS A 19 26.94 -19.68 29.64
N LEU A 20 26.45 -20.14 30.79
CA LEU A 20 26.83 -21.43 31.35
C LEU A 20 26.45 -22.60 30.42
N MET A 21 25.27 -22.54 29.82
CA MET A 21 24.76 -23.61 28.96
C MET A 21 25.49 -23.72 27.62
N ILE A 22 25.90 -22.59 27.03
CA ILE A 22 26.66 -22.60 25.77
C ILE A 22 28.14 -22.91 26.04
N ALA A 23 28.74 -22.34 27.09
CA ALA A 23 30.15 -22.56 27.44
C ALA A 23 30.48 -23.99 27.91
N SER A 24 29.48 -24.82 28.21
CA SER A 24 29.72 -26.23 28.55
C SER A 24 30.00 -27.11 27.32
N ASP A 25 30.21 -26.54 26.12
CA ASP A 25 30.45 -27.21 24.83
C ASP A 25 29.41 -28.29 24.45
N CYS A 26 28.26 -28.28 25.11
CA CYS A 26 27.21 -29.28 24.94
C CYS A 26 26.09 -28.82 23.98
N ILE A 27 26.07 -27.54 23.62
CA ILE A 27 24.98 -26.92 22.86
C ILE A 27 25.59 -25.98 21.82
N ASP A 28 25.22 -26.20 20.56
CA ASP A 28 25.54 -25.31 19.45
C ASP A 28 24.89 -23.93 19.68
N PRO A 29 25.63 -22.81 19.69
CA PRO A 29 25.07 -21.47 19.81
C PRO A 29 24.14 -21.07 18.65
N ASN A 30 24.16 -21.82 17.55
CA ASN A 30 23.31 -21.66 16.38
C ASN A 30 22.20 -22.72 16.27
N CYS A 31 21.93 -23.47 17.34
CA CYS A 31 20.90 -24.50 17.35
C CYS A 31 19.51 -23.95 16.99
N GLU A 32 18.60 -24.83 16.57
CA GLU A 32 17.25 -24.44 16.18
C GLU A 32 16.20 -25.14 17.06
N TYR A 33 15.39 -24.34 17.76
CA TYR A 33 14.26 -24.82 18.54
C TYR A 33 12.96 -24.14 18.09
N SER A 34 12.03 -24.93 17.54
CA SER A 34 10.76 -24.43 17.01
C SER A 34 10.94 -23.32 15.97
N GLY A 35 11.92 -23.49 15.08
CA GLY A 35 12.27 -22.52 14.05
C GLY A 35 13.13 -21.36 14.54
N TRP A 36 13.37 -21.18 15.84
CA TRP A 36 14.15 -20.07 16.37
C TRP A 36 15.61 -20.46 16.63
N THR A 37 16.52 -19.53 16.37
CA THR A 37 17.91 -19.57 16.85
C THR A 37 18.01 -18.86 18.20
N PRO A 38 19.00 -19.16 19.07
CA PRO A 38 19.20 -18.44 20.32
C PRO A 38 19.22 -16.92 20.15
N LEU A 39 19.93 -16.44 19.12
CA LEU A 39 20.09 -15.02 18.82
C LEU A 39 18.79 -14.37 18.32
N SER A 40 18.11 -14.98 17.34
CA SER A 40 16.82 -14.46 16.85
C SER A 40 15.73 -14.50 17.93
N PHE A 41 15.75 -15.51 18.80
CA PHE A 41 14.84 -15.60 19.93
C PHE A 41 15.10 -14.47 20.94
N ALA A 42 16.36 -14.26 21.34
CA ALA A 42 16.75 -13.15 22.21
C ALA A 42 16.36 -11.78 21.59
N ALA A 43 16.60 -11.62 20.29
CA ALA A 43 16.26 -10.41 19.55
C ALA A 43 14.74 -10.19 19.45
N SER A 44 13.92 -11.24 19.41
CA SER A 44 12.45 -11.15 19.38
C SER A 44 11.85 -10.77 20.74
N TYR A 45 12.49 -11.15 21.86
CA TYR A 45 12.10 -10.72 23.22
C TYR A 45 12.76 -9.42 23.69
N GLY A 46 13.86 -9.01 23.05
CA GLY A 46 14.48 -7.70 23.27
C GLY A 46 15.46 -7.71 24.42
N HIS A 47 15.98 -8.89 24.74
CA HIS A 47 16.96 -9.04 25.81
C HIS A 47 18.33 -8.63 25.31
N GLU A 48 18.58 -7.32 25.22
CA GLU A 48 19.83 -6.74 24.71
C GLU A 48 21.08 -7.34 25.37
N ALA A 49 21.03 -7.52 26.70
CA ALA A 49 22.12 -8.15 27.45
C ALA A 49 22.40 -9.60 27.00
N VAL A 50 21.36 -10.37 26.67
CA VAL A 50 21.49 -11.74 26.15
C VAL A 50 21.99 -11.70 24.71
N VAL A 51 21.53 -10.76 23.88
CA VAL A 51 22.03 -10.59 22.52
C VAL A 51 23.53 -10.26 22.52
N LYS A 52 23.99 -9.29 23.31
CA LYS A 52 25.43 -8.99 23.47
C LYS A 52 26.24 -10.22 23.87
N LEU A 53 25.69 -10.97 24.81
CA LEU A 53 26.34 -12.17 25.32
C LEU A 53 26.50 -13.23 24.23
N LEU A 54 25.45 -13.45 23.42
CA LEU A 54 25.48 -14.39 22.29
C LEU A 54 26.41 -13.91 21.17
N LEU A 55 26.40 -12.62 20.83
CA LEU A 55 27.27 -12.04 19.78
C LEU A 55 28.75 -12.08 20.15
N ALA A 56 29.07 -12.10 21.44
CA ALA A 56 30.44 -12.22 21.93
C ALA A 56 30.96 -13.67 21.99
N MET A 57 30.14 -14.66 21.64
CA MET A 57 30.54 -16.08 21.65
C MET A 57 31.19 -16.48 20.33
N ASP A 58 32.23 -17.30 20.42
CA ASP A 58 32.89 -17.85 19.24
C ASP A 58 31.92 -18.76 18.46
N GLY A 59 31.93 -18.61 17.12
CA GLY A 59 31.12 -19.43 16.21
C GLY A 59 29.65 -19.02 16.07
N ILE A 60 29.17 -17.97 16.74
CA ILE A 60 27.82 -17.45 16.51
C ILE A 60 27.70 -16.91 15.08
N ASN A 61 26.63 -17.29 14.38
CA ASN A 61 26.27 -16.68 13.10
C ASN A 61 25.25 -15.56 13.35
N PRO A 62 25.66 -14.28 13.25
CA PRO A 62 24.81 -13.16 13.61
C PRO A 62 23.65 -12.91 12.63
N ASN A 63 23.70 -13.53 11.44
CA ASN A 63 22.69 -13.38 10.39
C ASN A 63 21.75 -14.58 10.27
N LEU A 64 21.93 -15.63 11.07
CA LEU A 64 21.16 -16.86 10.93
C LEU A 64 19.67 -16.60 11.24
N PRO A 65 18.75 -16.81 10.29
CA PRO A 65 17.35 -16.49 10.48
C PRO A 65 16.67 -17.46 11.45
N GLY A 66 15.76 -16.93 12.27
CA GLY A 66 14.82 -17.72 13.08
C GLY A 66 13.38 -17.40 12.70
N ASN A 67 12.58 -18.44 12.46
CA ASN A 67 11.24 -18.40 11.90
C ASN A 67 11.17 -17.55 10.62
N GLY A 68 12.24 -17.64 9.82
CA GLY A 68 12.41 -16.88 8.59
C GLY A 68 13.01 -15.49 8.77
N TYR A 69 13.13 -14.94 9.98
CA TYR A 69 13.62 -13.58 10.22
C TYR A 69 15.07 -13.52 10.67
N THR A 70 15.88 -12.67 10.06
CA THR A 70 17.21 -12.32 10.60
C THR A 70 17.07 -11.62 11.97
N PRO A 71 18.05 -11.74 12.88
CA PRO A 71 18.01 -11.04 14.17
C PRO A 71 17.83 -9.53 14.03
N LEU A 72 18.47 -8.92 13.02
CA LEU A 72 18.34 -7.50 12.72
C LEU A 72 16.94 -7.15 12.18
N SER A 73 16.32 -7.98 11.34
CA SER A 73 14.96 -7.71 10.85
C SER A 73 13.92 -7.82 11.97
N LEU A 74 14.11 -8.72 12.95
CA LEU A 74 13.28 -8.77 14.16
C LEU A 74 13.42 -7.51 15.01
N ALA A 75 14.65 -7.08 15.27
CA ALA A 75 14.92 -5.86 16.02
C ALA A 75 14.27 -4.65 15.34
N ALA A 76 14.43 -4.56 14.01
CA ALA A 76 13.84 -3.50 13.20
C ALA A 76 12.30 -3.54 13.20
N ARG A 77 11.70 -4.71 13.00
CA ARG A 77 10.24 -4.92 13.04
C ARG A 77 9.63 -4.54 14.39
N MET A 78 10.34 -4.80 15.48
CA MET A 78 9.91 -4.51 16.85
C MET A 78 10.25 -3.06 17.28
N GLY A 79 10.96 -2.28 16.47
CA GLY A 79 11.31 -0.90 16.80
C GLY A 79 12.39 -0.78 17.88
N ARG A 80 13.23 -1.79 18.05
CA ARG A 80 14.23 -1.83 19.14
C ARG A 80 15.50 -1.10 18.74
N GLU A 81 15.49 0.22 18.89
CA GLU A 81 16.59 1.10 18.49
C GLU A 81 17.94 0.73 19.11
N GLY A 82 17.99 0.44 20.42
CA GLY A 82 19.22 0.05 21.12
C GLY A 82 19.82 -1.22 20.52
N LEU A 83 18.98 -2.25 20.39
CA LEU A 83 19.35 -3.51 19.76
C LEU A 83 19.80 -3.37 18.29
N VAL A 84 19.13 -2.52 17.50
CA VAL A 84 19.53 -2.24 16.10
C VAL A 84 20.91 -1.60 16.06
N LYS A 85 21.19 -0.60 16.91
CA LYS A 85 22.53 0.02 17.01
C LYS A 85 23.61 -1.01 17.32
N GLU A 86 23.34 -1.88 18.27
CA GLU A 86 24.29 -2.91 18.72
C GLU A 86 24.58 -3.95 17.63
N LEU A 87 23.54 -4.42 16.95
CA LEU A 87 23.68 -5.35 15.83
C LEU A 87 24.47 -4.70 14.69
N LEU A 88 24.12 -3.47 14.28
CA LEU A 88 24.85 -2.76 13.21
C LEU A 88 26.32 -2.49 13.56
N ALA A 89 26.66 -2.35 14.84
CA ALA A 89 28.04 -2.19 15.31
C ALA A 89 28.82 -3.52 15.38
N THR A 90 28.16 -4.67 15.20
CA THR A 90 28.80 -5.99 15.31
C THR A 90 29.36 -6.43 13.96
N ASN A 91 30.64 -6.81 13.94
CA ASN A 91 31.30 -7.31 12.74
C ASN A 91 30.57 -8.55 12.16
N GLY A 92 30.38 -8.56 10.85
CA GLY A 92 29.76 -9.67 10.13
C GLY A 92 28.23 -9.64 10.09
N ILE A 93 27.56 -8.68 10.74
CA ILE A 93 26.13 -8.43 10.51
C ILE A 93 25.93 -7.94 9.08
N ASP A 94 24.97 -8.57 8.38
CA ASP A 94 24.49 -8.12 7.08
C ASP A 94 23.27 -7.20 7.28
N PRO A 95 23.43 -5.88 7.09
CA PRO A 95 22.34 -4.92 7.30
C PRO A 95 21.25 -5.00 6.22
N ASN A 96 21.54 -5.64 5.09
CA ASN A 96 20.57 -5.91 4.02
C ASN A 96 20.03 -7.35 4.06
N GLY A 97 20.36 -8.14 5.09
CA GLY A 97 19.99 -9.55 5.19
C GLY A 97 18.48 -9.75 5.08
N GLU A 98 18.07 -10.49 4.06
CA GLU A 98 16.66 -10.74 3.75
C GLU A 98 16.07 -11.86 4.60
N ASP A 99 14.80 -11.69 4.99
CA ASP A 99 14.01 -12.75 5.59
C ASP A 99 13.45 -13.73 4.54
N SER A 100 12.72 -14.77 4.96
CA SER A 100 12.13 -15.76 4.04
C SER A 100 11.12 -15.20 3.05
N SER A 101 10.67 -13.95 3.23
CA SER A 101 9.80 -13.22 2.31
C SER A 101 10.56 -12.22 1.45
N GLY A 102 11.90 -12.21 1.48
CA GLY A 102 12.75 -11.25 0.78
C GLY A 102 12.79 -9.87 1.44
N ARG A 103 12.32 -9.72 2.69
CA ARG A 103 12.27 -8.41 3.34
C ARG A 103 13.55 -8.11 4.09
N THR A 104 14.07 -6.92 3.87
CA THR A 104 15.18 -6.36 4.64
C THR A 104 14.71 -5.78 5.99
N PRO A 105 15.64 -5.53 6.94
CA PRO A 105 15.32 -4.80 8.17
C PRO A 105 14.70 -3.43 7.90
N LEU A 106 15.16 -2.71 6.87
CA LEU A 106 14.60 -1.41 6.48
C LEU A 106 13.15 -1.52 6.03
N SER A 107 12.80 -2.56 5.26
CA SER A 107 11.41 -2.82 4.85
C SER A 107 10.48 -3.04 6.05
N TRP A 108 10.94 -3.78 7.07
CA TRP A 108 10.17 -3.97 8.30
C TRP A 108 10.02 -2.70 9.13
N ALA A 109 11.11 -1.94 9.31
CA ALA A 109 11.06 -0.66 10.01
C ALA A 109 10.11 0.33 9.30
N ALA A 110 10.17 0.36 7.96
CA ALA A 110 9.33 1.23 7.14
C ALA A 110 7.85 0.84 7.21
N GLN A 111 7.53 -0.46 7.13
CA GLN A 111 6.15 -0.95 7.29
C GLN A 111 5.56 -0.63 8.67
N LYS A 112 6.39 -0.63 9.72
CA LYS A 112 5.93 -0.45 11.09
C LYS A 112 6.00 1.00 11.58
N GLY A 113 6.55 1.91 10.77
CA GLY A 113 6.63 3.33 11.11
C GLY A 113 7.71 3.64 12.14
N HIS A 114 8.74 2.79 12.28
CA HIS A 114 9.79 2.97 13.29
C HIS A 114 10.85 3.96 12.81
N GLU A 115 10.52 5.25 12.89
CA GLU A 115 11.31 6.38 12.36
C GLU A 115 12.78 6.36 12.80
N ALA A 116 13.04 6.13 14.09
CA ALA A 116 14.39 6.10 14.63
C ALA A 116 15.20 4.91 14.08
N VAL A 117 14.56 3.74 13.91
CA VAL A 117 15.21 2.59 13.29
C VAL A 117 15.51 2.85 11.81
N VAL A 118 14.58 3.48 11.09
CA VAL A 118 14.77 3.87 9.68
C VAL A 118 15.98 4.82 9.56
N ASN A 119 16.06 5.85 10.40
CA ASN A 119 17.21 6.75 10.45
C ASN A 119 18.53 6.02 10.74
N LEU A 120 18.54 5.08 11.68
CA LEU A 120 19.75 4.32 12.01
C LEU A 120 20.23 3.45 10.87
N LEU A 121 19.30 2.81 10.15
CA LEU A 121 19.65 2.00 8.98
C LEU A 121 20.16 2.89 7.84
N LEU A 122 19.41 3.94 7.49
CA LEU A 122 19.77 4.84 6.39
C LEU A 122 21.05 5.66 6.63
N ALA A 123 21.52 5.77 7.88
CA ALA A 123 22.81 6.40 8.21
C ALA A 123 24.03 5.59 7.71
N SER A 124 23.82 4.37 7.21
CA SER A 124 24.88 3.53 6.66
C SER A 124 24.81 3.46 5.13
N ASP A 125 25.89 3.85 4.46
CA ASP A 125 25.98 3.89 2.98
C ASP A 125 25.82 2.52 2.30
N VAL A 126 25.89 1.42 3.06
CA VAL A 126 25.71 0.06 2.52
C VAL A 126 24.24 -0.34 2.39
N ILE A 127 23.31 0.39 3.03
CA ILE A 127 21.89 0.07 2.95
C ILE A 127 21.36 0.38 1.55
N ASN A 128 20.65 -0.58 0.96
CA ASN A 128 19.90 -0.36 -0.26
C ASN A 128 18.45 0.06 0.07
N PRO A 129 18.08 1.34 -0.09
CA PRO A 129 16.73 1.81 0.21
C PRO A 129 15.67 1.29 -0.77
N ASN A 130 16.09 0.76 -1.92
CA ASN A 130 15.23 0.23 -2.97
C ASN A 130 15.12 -1.30 -2.98
N SER A 131 15.67 -2.02 -1.98
CA SER A 131 15.53 -3.47 -1.92
C SER A 131 14.07 -3.89 -1.91
N THR A 132 13.74 -4.93 -2.68
CA THR A 132 12.37 -5.37 -2.86
C THR A 132 12.09 -6.71 -2.20
N ASP A 133 10.92 -6.86 -1.59
CA ASP A 133 10.44 -8.16 -1.10
C ASP A 133 9.96 -9.10 -2.24
N SER A 134 9.47 -10.28 -1.89
CA SER A 134 8.93 -11.27 -2.84
C SER A 134 7.75 -10.78 -3.67
N PHE A 135 7.07 -9.70 -3.24
CA PHE A 135 6.02 -9.01 -4.00
C PHE A 135 6.55 -7.78 -4.74
N ARG A 136 7.87 -7.66 -4.86
CA ARG A 136 8.57 -6.51 -5.44
C ARG A 136 8.31 -5.18 -4.74
N ARG A 137 7.88 -5.18 -3.47
CA ARG A 137 7.61 -3.94 -2.73
C ARG A 137 8.87 -3.42 -2.07
N THR A 138 9.13 -2.12 -2.22
CA THR A 138 10.23 -1.43 -1.55
C THR A 138 9.82 -0.98 -0.14
N PRO A 139 10.77 -0.60 0.74
CA PRO A 139 10.48 0.09 1.99
C PRO A 139 9.54 1.30 1.79
N LEU A 140 9.75 2.07 0.71
CA LEU A 140 8.91 3.22 0.38
C LEU A 140 7.47 2.80 0.05
N SER A 141 7.27 1.72 -0.71
CA SER A 141 5.92 1.18 -0.95
C SER A 141 5.22 0.76 0.36
N TRP A 142 5.95 0.16 1.30
CA TRP A 142 5.40 -0.24 2.59
C TRP A 142 5.05 0.94 3.48
N ALA A 143 5.92 1.95 3.56
CA ALA A 143 5.67 3.18 4.31
C ALA A 143 4.46 3.94 3.73
N ALA A 144 4.37 4.00 2.39
CA ALA A 144 3.27 4.66 1.70
C ALA A 144 1.93 3.94 1.91
N LEU A 145 1.91 2.61 1.79
CA LEU A 145 0.73 1.79 2.09
C LEU A 145 0.22 1.99 3.53
N LYS A 146 1.14 2.21 4.49
CA LYS A 146 0.81 2.35 5.91
C LYS A 146 0.64 3.79 6.38
N GLY A 147 0.81 4.77 5.50
CA GLY A 147 0.60 6.18 5.84
C GLY A 147 1.67 6.76 6.77
N HIS A 148 2.87 6.17 6.80
CA HIS A 148 3.94 6.62 7.70
C HIS A 148 4.69 7.82 7.09
N GLU A 149 4.11 9.01 7.20
CA GLU A 149 4.60 10.25 6.59
C GLU A 149 6.07 10.55 6.90
N THR A 150 6.48 10.48 8.17
CA THR A 150 7.88 10.75 8.54
C THR A 150 8.83 9.75 7.91
N VAL A 151 8.48 8.46 7.89
CA VAL A 151 9.29 7.43 7.25
C VAL A 151 9.39 7.66 5.74
N VAL A 152 8.28 8.01 5.09
CA VAL A 152 8.28 8.37 3.66
C VAL A 152 9.25 9.53 3.43
N LYS A 153 9.16 10.60 4.24
CA LYS A 153 10.07 11.74 4.15
C LYS A 153 11.54 11.35 4.28
N LEU A 154 11.87 10.46 5.22
CA LEU A 154 13.25 9.95 5.41
C LEU A 154 13.73 9.14 4.20
N LEU A 155 12.88 8.27 3.66
CA LEU A 155 13.22 7.45 2.49
C LEU A 155 13.39 8.30 1.22
N LEU A 156 12.51 9.29 1.00
CA LEU A 156 12.61 10.19 -0.15
C LEU A 156 13.85 11.10 -0.10
N ALA A 157 14.40 11.34 1.10
CA ALA A 157 15.65 12.08 1.28
C ALA A 157 16.90 11.21 1.06
N SER A 158 16.75 9.90 0.81
CA SER A 158 17.88 8.99 0.58
C SER A 158 18.36 9.06 -0.86
N ASP A 159 19.67 9.10 -1.06
CA ASP A 159 20.27 9.13 -2.40
C ASP A 159 19.88 7.91 -3.23
N GLY A 160 19.49 8.14 -4.48
CA GLY A 160 19.15 7.08 -5.44
C GLY A 160 17.81 6.38 -5.19
N ILE A 161 16.95 6.88 -4.30
CA ILE A 161 15.60 6.33 -4.11
C ILE A 161 14.80 6.38 -5.42
N ASP A 162 14.10 5.28 -5.74
CA ASP A 162 13.16 5.23 -6.87
C ASP A 162 11.71 5.36 -6.35
N PRO A 163 11.09 6.57 -6.45
CA PRO A 163 9.74 6.78 -5.98
C PRO A 163 8.66 6.17 -6.88
N ASN A 164 9.02 5.72 -8.09
CA ASN A 164 8.11 5.11 -9.06
C ASN A 164 8.23 3.58 -9.12
N SER A 165 8.98 2.96 -8.20
CA SER A 165 9.18 1.52 -8.19
C SER A 165 7.84 0.77 -8.16
N LYS A 166 7.71 -0.23 -9.02
CA LYS A 166 6.49 -1.00 -9.23
C LYS A 166 6.56 -2.35 -8.54
N ASP A 167 5.53 -2.64 -7.74
CA ASP A 167 5.36 -3.96 -7.13
C ASP A 167 4.88 -5.03 -8.15
N SER A 168 4.64 -6.26 -7.71
CA SER A 168 4.16 -7.34 -8.59
C SER A 168 2.79 -7.09 -9.22
N PHE A 169 2.01 -6.15 -8.68
CA PHE A 169 0.75 -5.66 -9.25
C PHE A 169 0.94 -4.37 -10.06
N ARG A 170 2.19 -4.03 -10.39
CA ARG A 170 2.60 -2.79 -11.06
C ARG A 170 2.22 -1.51 -10.31
N ARG A 171 1.86 -1.59 -9.03
CA ARG A 171 1.48 -0.42 -8.22
C ARG A 171 2.71 0.31 -7.70
N THR A 172 2.67 1.63 -7.72
CA THR A 172 3.72 2.50 -7.17
C THR A 172 3.44 2.82 -5.69
N PRO A 173 4.41 3.37 -4.93
CA PRO A 173 4.13 3.96 -3.63
C PRO A 173 2.96 4.95 -3.65
N LEU A 174 2.85 5.77 -4.69
CA LEU A 174 1.74 6.73 -4.84
C LEU A 174 0.40 6.03 -5.05
N SER A 175 0.33 4.95 -5.84
CA SER A 175 -0.89 4.13 -5.98
C SER A 175 -1.37 3.63 -4.62
N TRP A 176 -0.46 3.14 -3.79
CA TRP A 176 -0.79 2.62 -2.44
C TRP A 176 -1.24 3.72 -1.49
N ALA A 177 -0.54 4.86 -1.45
CA ALA A 177 -0.94 6.00 -0.63
C ALA A 177 -2.32 6.54 -1.04
N ALA A 178 -2.59 6.58 -2.35
CA ALA A 178 -3.85 7.08 -2.89
C ALA A 178 -5.03 6.13 -2.60
N GLN A 179 -4.82 4.82 -2.76
CA GLN A 179 -5.81 3.79 -2.45
C GLN A 179 -6.21 3.78 -0.97
N GLU A 180 -5.28 4.05 -0.06
CA GLU A 180 -5.52 4.02 1.38
C GLU A 180 -5.86 5.41 1.96
N GLY A 181 -5.88 6.46 1.14
CA GLY A 181 -6.32 7.79 1.54
C GLY A 181 -5.30 8.61 2.34
N HIS A 182 -4.01 8.28 2.25
CA HIS A 182 -2.95 8.92 3.03
C HIS A 182 -2.51 10.25 2.41
N GLU A 183 -3.31 11.31 2.63
CA GLU A 183 -3.10 12.64 2.03
C GLU A 183 -1.69 13.21 2.23
N GLY A 184 -1.10 13.11 3.44
CA GLY A 184 0.23 13.65 3.70
C GLY A 184 1.32 12.91 2.95
N VAL A 185 1.20 11.58 2.81
CA VAL A 185 2.11 10.78 1.98
C VAL A 185 1.96 11.15 0.50
N VAL A 186 0.73 11.30 0.01
CA VAL A 186 0.47 11.72 -1.37
C VAL A 186 1.12 13.08 -1.65
N LYS A 187 0.99 14.06 -0.74
CA LYS A 187 1.67 15.36 -0.86
C LYS A 187 3.19 15.22 -0.92
N LEU A 188 3.78 14.40 -0.05
CA LEU A 188 5.23 14.19 -0.03
C LEU A 188 5.74 13.57 -1.33
N LEU A 189 5.04 12.56 -1.86
CA LEU A 189 5.40 11.91 -3.12
C LEU A 189 5.26 12.87 -4.31
N LEU A 190 4.15 13.59 -4.42
CA LEU A 190 3.92 14.53 -5.52
C LEU A 190 4.86 15.74 -5.49
N ALA A 191 5.42 16.08 -4.33
CA ALA A 191 6.42 17.14 -4.20
C ALA A 191 7.83 16.70 -4.66
N MET A 192 8.05 15.41 -4.93
CA MET A 192 9.35 14.89 -5.39
C MET A 192 9.45 14.93 -6.91
N ASP A 193 10.55 15.48 -7.41
CA ASP A 193 10.85 15.50 -8.83
C ASP A 193 10.94 14.07 -9.41
N GLY A 194 10.36 13.89 -10.59
CA GLY A 194 10.39 12.61 -11.31
C GLY A 194 9.29 11.62 -10.92
N VAL A 195 8.43 11.93 -9.93
CA VAL A 195 7.24 11.10 -9.65
C VAL A 195 6.23 11.23 -10.80
N ASP A 196 5.81 10.10 -11.35
CA ASP A 196 4.79 10.04 -12.40
C ASP A 196 3.45 9.60 -11.77
N PRO A 197 2.47 10.52 -11.65
CA PRO A 197 1.21 10.25 -10.96
C PRO A 197 0.21 9.43 -11.80
N ASN A 198 0.51 9.17 -13.07
CA ASN A 198 -0.37 8.44 -13.99
C ASN A 198 0.04 6.99 -14.19
N LEU A 199 1.11 6.52 -13.53
CA LEU A 199 1.60 5.16 -13.71
C LEU A 199 0.52 4.12 -13.35
N PRO A 200 0.09 3.28 -14.31
CA PRO A 200 -0.97 2.33 -14.07
C PRO A 200 -0.44 1.06 -13.38
N GLY A 201 -1.31 0.47 -12.57
CA GLY A 201 -1.23 -0.88 -12.04
C GLY A 201 -1.41 -1.97 -13.10
N SER A 202 -1.54 -3.21 -12.66
CA SER A 202 -1.68 -4.37 -13.56
C SER A 202 -3.01 -4.39 -14.30
N HIS A 203 -4.05 -3.78 -13.72
CA HIS A 203 -5.37 -3.69 -14.32
C HIS A 203 -5.61 -2.31 -14.95
N GLY A 204 -4.57 -1.50 -15.16
CA GLY A 204 -4.76 -0.13 -15.68
C GLY A 204 -5.19 0.89 -14.62
N ASP A 205 -5.39 0.47 -13.37
CA ASP A 205 -5.75 1.32 -12.25
C ASP A 205 -4.67 2.38 -11.96
N THR A 206 -5.06 3.66 -12.01
CA THR A 206 -4.18 4.79 -11.68
C THR A 206 -4.33 5.16 -10.20
N PRO A 207 -3.38 5.88 -9.59
CA PRO A 207 -3.55 6.41 -8.24
C PRO A 207 -4.87 7.19 -8.07
N LEU A 208 -5.27 7.96 -9.09
CA LEU A 208 -6.52 8.70 -9.08
C LEU A 208 -7.76 7.79 -9.12
N SER A 209 -7.78 6.75 -9.96
CA SER A 209 -8.93 5.83 -10.00
C SER A 209 -9.09 5.03 -8.70
N LEU A 210 -7.97 4.62 -8.08
CA LEU A 210 -7.98 3.95 -6.77
C LEU A 210 -8.53 4.86 -5.66
N ALA A 211 -8.09 6.12 -5.60
CA ALA A 211 -8.61 7.09 -4.63
C ALA A 211 -10.11 7.39 -4.88
N ALA A 212 -10.49 7.50 -6.15
CA ALA A 212 -11.87 7.76 -6.55
C ALA A 212 -12.81 6.61 -6.18
N GLN A 213 -12.43 5.35 -6.46
CA GLN A 213 -13.19 4.16 -6.09
C GLN A 213 -13.40 4.03 -4.57
N LYS A 214 -12.38 4.40 -3.79
CA LYS A 214 -12.42 4.34 -2.32
C LYS A 214 -13.08 5.55 -1.67
N GLY A 215 -13.33 6.63 -2.42
CA GLY A 215 -13.98 7.83 -1.91
C GLY A 215 -13.07 8.77 -1.13
N HIS A 216 -11.76 8.74 -1.39
CA HIS A 216 -10.79 9.58 -0.68
C HIS A 216 -10.73 10.99 -1.28
N GLU A 217 -11.73 11.81 -0.93
CA GLU A 217 -11.94 13.16 -1.48
C GLU A 217 -10.69 14.07 -1.40
N GLY A 218 -9.99 14.07 -0.26
CA GLY A 218 -8.80 14.90 -0.10
C GLY A 218 -7.65 14.47 -1.02
N VAL A 219 -7.44 13.16 -1.21
CA VAL A 219 -6.47 12.64 -2.18
C VAL A 219 -6.88 12.96 -3.62
N VAL A 220 -8.14 12.74 -3.98
CA VAL A 220 -8.66 13.08 -5.32
C VAL A 220 -8.45 14.56 -5.61
N LYS A 221 -8.79 15.44 -4.65
CA LYS A 221 -8.58 16.88 -4.79
C LYS A 221 -7.10 17.24 -4.99
N LEU A 222 -6.19 16.57 -4.28
CA LEU A 222 -4.75 16.81 -4.46
C LEU A 222 -4.26 16.37 -5.84
N LEU A 223 -4.69 15.20 -6.31
CA LEU A 223 -4.28 14.68 -7.61
C LEU A 223 -4.85 15.53 -8.76
N LEU A 224 -6.13 15.90 -8.72
CA LEU A 224 -6.76 16.74 -9.75
C LEU A 224 -6.17 18.15 -9.82
N ALA A 225 -5.56 18.64 -8.73
CA ALA A 225 -4.91 19.95 -8.71
C ALA A 225 -3.51 19.95 -9.36
N MET A 226 -2.98 18.79 -9.75
CA MET A 226 -1.64 18.68 -10.35
C MET A 226 -1.74 18.56 -11.87
N ASP A 227 -1.14 19.50 -12.59
CA ASP A 227 -1.08 19.54 -14.06
C ASP A 227 -0.74 18.22 -14.77
N PRO A 228 0.22 17.38 -14.29
CA PRO A 228 0.53 16.14 -15.00
C PRO A 228 -0.54 15.04 -14.86
N VAL A 229 -1.53 15.18 -13.98
CA VAL A 229 -2.54 14.12 -13.75
C VAL A 229 -3.59 14.13 -14.86
N ASP A 230 -3.77 13.00 -15.52
CA ASP A 230 -4.85 12.81 -16.50
C ASP A 230 -6.06 12.16 -15.82
N PRO A 231 -7.18 12.89 -15.67
CA PRO A 231 -8.36 12.39 -14.97
C PRO A 231 -9.18 11.37 -15.75
N ASN A 232 -8.84 11.12 -17.03
CA ASN A 232 -9.63 10.32 -17.96
C ASN A 232 -9.01 8.96 -18.29
N LEU A 233 -7.86 8.62 -17.68
CA LEU A 233 -7.18 7.35 -17.95
C LEU A 233 -8.07 6.17 -17.55
N PRO A 234 -8.46 5.31 -18.52
CA PRO A 234 -9.27 4.15 -18.22
C PRO A 234 -8.40 3.00 -17.69
N ASP A 235 -9.01 2.13 -16.91
CA ASP A 235 -8.45 0.84 -16.56
C ASP A 235 -8.65 -0.21 -17.69
N SER A 236 -8.30 -1.47 -17.44
CA SER A 236 -8.41 -2.56 -18.41
C SER A 236 -9.85 -2.85 -18.85
N ASP A 237 -10.82 -2.51 -18.00
CA ASP A 237 -12.25 -2.69 -18.26
C ASP A 237 -12.85 -1.41 -18.89
N GLY A 238 -12.02 -0.41 -19.20
CA GLY A 238 -12.47 0.86 -19.77
C GLY A 238 -13.00 1.86 -18.74
N ASN A 239 -13.02 1.51 -17.45
CA ASN A 239 -13.57 2.36 -16.41
C ASN A 239 -12.62 3.53 -16.09
N THR A 240 -13.17 4.75 -16.10
CA THR A 240 -12.45 5.96 -15.68
C THR A 240 -12.53 6.15 -14.16
N PRO A 241 -11.70 7.03 -13.56
CA PRO A 241 -11.87 7.44 -12.18
C PRO A 241 -13.29 7.94 -11.85
N LEU A 242 -13.94 8.68 -12.76
CA LEU A 242 -15.32 9.12 -12.60
C LEU A 242 -16.30 7.95 -12.63
N SER A 243 -16.13 6.99 -13.56
CA SER A 243 -16.94 5.77 -13.63
C SER A 243 -16.90 4.99 -12.31
N TRP A 244 -15.70 4.81 -11.74
CA TRP A 244 -15.54 4.16 -10.44
C TRP A 244 -16.20 4.92 -9.30
N ALA A 245 -16.03 6.25 -9.23
CA ALA A 245 -16.68 7.08 -8.21
C ALA A 245 -18.20 7.00 -8.30
N ALA A 246 -18.74 7.04 -9.52
CA ALA A 246 -20.17 6.98 -9.79
C ALA A 246 -20.76 5.61 -9.42
N GLY A 247 -20.17 4.51 -9.92
CA GLY A 247 -20.63 3.15 -9.65
C GLY A 247 -20.47 2.70 -8.19
N THR A 248 -19.51 3.26 -7.45
CA THR A 248 -19.30 2.94 -6.03
C THR A 248 -19.95 3.92 -5.05
N GLY A 249 -20.70 4.90 -5.54
CA GLY A 249 -21.52 5.78 -4.70
C GLY A 249 -20.74 6.90 -4.00
N ARG A 250 -19.61 7.36 -4.56
CA ARG A 250 -18.75 8.38 -3.94
C ARG A 250 -19.17 9.79 -4.35
N GLU A 251 -20.29 10.27 -3.81
CA GLU A 251 -20.89 11.54 -4.21
C GLU A 251 -19.93 12.74 -4.12
N GLY A 252 -19.16 12.87 -3.03
CA GLY A 252 -18.21 13.98 -2.88
C GLY A 252 -17.06 13.94 -3.90
N VAL A 253 -16.59 12.75 -4.26
CA VAL A 253 -15.60 12.56 -5.33
C VAL A 253 -16.20 12.91 -6.69
N VAL A 254 -17.44 12.50 -6.98
CA VAL A 254 -18.13 12.89 -8.22
C VAL A 254 -18.23 14.42 -8.32
N LYS A 255 -18.59 15.12 -7.24
CA LYS A 255 -18.61 16.60 -7.24
C LYS A 255 -17.26 17.22 -7.58
N LEU A 256 -16.14 16.62 -7.14
CA LEU A 256 -14.81 17.09 -7.51
C LEU A 256 -14.54 16.92 -9.01
N PHE A 257 -14.89 15.77 -9.58
CA PHE A 257 -14.76 15.54 -11.03
C PHE A 257 -15.63 16.49 -11.86
N LEU A 258 -16.88 16.71 -11.47
CA LEU A 258 -17.80 17.62 -12.19
C LEU A 258 -17.34 19.09 -12.11
N ALA A 259 -16.57 19.44 -11.08
CA ALA A 259 -15.98 20.78 -10.92
C ALA A 259 -14.60 20.92 -11.59
N THR A 260 -14.08 19.87 -12.24
CA THR A 260 -12.75 19.86 -12.85
C THR A 260 -12.87 19.91 -14.38
N ASP A 261 -12.24 20.90 -14.98
CA ASP A 261 -12.21 21.05 -16.44
C ASP A 261 -11.50 19.87 -17.11
N GLY A 262 -11.98 19.47 -18.28
CA GLY A 262 -11.36 18.41 -19.08
C GLY A 262 -11.69 16.98 -18.66
N VAL A 263 -12.53 16.77 -17.63
CA VAL A 263 -13.06 15.43 -17.30
C VAL A 263 -14.10 15.01 -18.34
N ASP A 264 -13.92 13.83 -18.94
CA ASP A 264 -14.89 13.20 -19.84
C ASP A 264 -16.01 12.54 -19.04
N LEU A 265 -17.19 13.17 -19.06
CA LEU A 265 -18.37 12.73 -18.30
C LEU A 265 -19.08 11.52 -18.93
N ASN A 266 -18.77 11.19 -20.19
CA ASN A 266 -19.53 10.22 -21.00
C ASN A 266 -18.71 9.01 -21.42
N ARG A 267 -17.46 8.92 -20.95
CA ARG A 267 -16.60 7.79 -21.31
C ARG A 267 -17.22 6.48 -20.83
N ALA A 268 -17.51 5.63 -21.80
CA ALA A 268 -18.06 4.31 -21.57
C ALA A 268 -16.95 3.30 -21.26
N ASP A 269 -17.25 2.35 -20.38
CA ASP A 269 -16.43 1.16 -20.14
C ASP A 269 -16.54 0.14 -21.29
N SER A 270 -15.92 -1.03 -21.14
CA SER A 270 -15.91 -2.09 -22.16
C SER A 270 -17.30 -2.65 -22.46
N ASP A 271 -18.22 -2.57 -21.50
CA ASP A 271 -19.61 -3.01 -21.64
C ASP A 271 -20.50 -1.88 -22.15
N GLY A 272 -19.94 -0.70 -22.43
CA GLY A 272 -20.68 0.46 -22.91
C GLY A 272 -21.31 1.31 -21.80
N ASN A 273 -21.07 0.99 -20.52
CA ASN A 273 -21.65 1.71 -19.40
C ASN A 273 -20.95 3.06 -19.16
N THR A 274 -21.74 4.13 -19.03
CA THR A 274 -21.28 5.46 -18.66
C THR A 274 -21.30 5.64 -17.14
N PRO A 275 -20.64 6.68 -16.58
CA PRO A 275 -20.80 7.01 -15.17
C PRO A 275 -22.27 7.16 -14.73
N LEU A 276 -23.13 7.71 -15.59
CA LEU A 276 -24.57 7.83 -15.34
C LEU A 276 -25.27 6.46 -15.32
N SER A 277 -24.96 5.57 -16.26
CA SER A 277 -25.58 4.23 -16.31
C SER A 277 -25.18 3.38 -15.09
N LEU A 278 -23.91 3.46 -14.68
CA LEU A 278 -23.39 2.81 -13.46
C LEU A 278 -24.08 3.35 -12.20
N ALA A 279 -24.18 4.67 -12.05
CA ALA A 279 -24.87 5.27 -10.90
C ALA A 279 -26.36 4.91 -10.86
N ALA A 280 -27.01 4.89 -12.02
CA ALA A 280 -28.41 4.51 -12.17
C ALA A 280 -28.62 3.04 -11.78
N GLY A 281 -27.85 2.11 -12.35
CA GLY A 281 -27.95 0.67 -12.07
C GLY A 281 -27.59 0.29 -10.63
N MET A 282 -26.66 1.00 -10.00
CA MET A 282 -26.20 0.73 -8.62
C MET A 282 -26.97 1.49 -7.54
N ARG A 283 -28.08 2.18 -7.89
CA ARG A 283 -28.98 2.90 -6.97
C ARG A 283 -28.36 4.13 -6.27
N HIS A 284 -27.45 4.84 -6.93
CA HIS A 284 -26.81 6.03 -6.38
C HIS A 284 -27.56 7.31 -6.76
N GLU A 285 -28.74 7.51 -6.17
CA GLU A 285 -29.68 8.60 -6.50
C GLU A 285 -29.05 10.00 -6.45
N GLY A 286 -28.24 10.30 -5.43
CA GLY A 286 -27.55 11.59 -5.30
C GLY A 286 -26.58 11.88 -6.45
N ILE A 287 -25.88 10.84 -6.93
CA ILE A 287 -24.96 10.97 -8.08
C ILE A 287 -25.74 11.11 -9.38
N VAL A 288 -26.82 10.36 -9.55
CA VAL A 288 -27.71 10.53 -10.71
C VAL A 288 -28.21 11.97 -10.79
N ASN A 289 -28.69 12.53 -9.67
CA ASN A 289 -29.15 13.91 -9.63
C ASN A 289 -28.05 14.92 -9.99
N LEU A 290 -26.81 14.70 -9.54
CA LEU A 290 -25.68 15.56 -9.91
C LEU A 290 -25.35 15.49 -11.41
N LEU A 291 -25.31 14.28 -11.97
CA LEU A 291 -25.02 14.07 -13.38
C LEU A 291 -26.12 14.63 -14.29
N LEU A 292 -27.39 14.47 -13.92
CA LEU A 292 -28.53 15.04 -14.65
C LEU A 292 -28.53 16.57 -14.63
N ALA A 293 -28.02 17.18 -13.55
CA ALA A 293 -27.88 18.62 -13.43
C ALA A 293 -26.62 19.19 -14.11
N THR A 294 -25.79 18.34 -14.75
CA THR A 294 -24.54 18.74 -15.38
C THR A 294 -24.67 18.78 -16.89
N ASP A 295 -24.39 19.94 -17.48
CA ASP A 295 -24.38 20.10 -18.94
C ASP A 295 -23.35 19.18 -19.60
N GLY A 296 -23.73 18.62 -20.75
CA GLY A 296 -22.86 17.77 -21.54
C GLY A 296 -22.86 16.29 -21.14
N VAL A 297 -23.61 15.87 -20.11
CA VAL A 297 -23.84 14.45 -19.83
C VAL A 297 -24.83 13.86 -20.85
N ASP A 298 -24.45 12.74 -21.47
CA ASP A 298 -25.31 11.97 -22.37
C ASP A 298 -26.27 11.11 -21.54
N LEU A 299 -27.54 11.50 -21.54
CA LEU A 299 -28.58 10.90 -20.70
C LEU A 299 -29.12 9.58 -21.27
N ASN A 300 -28.85 9.29 -22.54
CA ASN A 300 -29.50 8.25 -23.32
C ASN A 300 -28.54 7.21 -23.89
N ARG A 301 -27.25 7.33 -23.60
CA ARG A 301 -26.25 6.38 -24.08
C ARG A 301 -26.58 4.97 -23.63
N ALA A 302 -26.77 4.09 -24.61
CA ALA A 302 -27.01 2.68 -24.38
C ALA A 302 -25.68 1.92 -24.23
N ASP A 303 -25.69 0.92 -23.35
CA ASP A 303 -24.60 -0.06 -23.20
C ASP A 303 -24.57 -1.06 -24.38
N SER A 304 -23.69 -2.06 -24.32
CA SER A 304 -23.56 -3.08 -25.38
C SER A 304 -24.81 -3.95 -25.55
N ASP A 305 -25.63 -4.04 -24.52
CA ASP A 305 -26.92 -4.73 -24.50
C ASP A 305 -28.07 -3.74 -24.82
N GLY A 306 -27.78 -2.52 -25.26
CA GLY A 306 -28.83 -1.55 -25.57
C GLY A 306 -29.50 -0.93 -24.34
N ASN A 307 -29.05 -1.22 -23.11
CA ASN A 307 -29.65 -0.63 -21.92
C ASN A 307 -29.21 0.82 -21.73
N THR A 308 -30.17 1.71 -21.56
CA THR A 308 -29.94 3.11 -21.17
C THR A 308 -29.88 3.22 -19.64
N PRO A 309 -29.39 4.34 -19.07
CA PRO A 309 -29.47 4.56 -17.63
C PRO A 309 -30.89 4.38 -17.07
N LEU A 310 -31.91 4.77 -17.85
CA LEU A 310 -33.31 4.60 -17.49
C LEU A 310 -33.76 3.13 -17.51
N SER A 311 -33.41 2.36 -18.54
CA SER A 311 -33.79 0.94 -18.60
C SER A 311 -33.08 0.12 -17.53
N LEU A 312 -31.82 0.42 -17.21
CA LEU A 312 -31.10 -0.20 -16.09
C LEU A 312 -31.79 0.11 -14.75
N ALA A 313 -32.11 1.37 -14.48
CA ALA A 313 -32.81 1.76 -13.25
C ALA A 313 -34.20 1.09 -13.14
N ALA A 314 -34.93 0.99 -14.25
CA ALA A 314 -36.23 0.32 -14.30
C ALA A 314 -36.11 -1.19 -14.08
N GLY A 315 -35.19 -1.86 -14.77
CA GLY A 315 -34.93 -3.30 -14.65
C GLY A 315 -34.49 -3.71 -13.25
N MET A 316 -33.73 -2.83 -12.57
CA MET A 316 -33.27 -3.05 -11.19
C MET A 316 -34.28 -2.60 -10.12
N GLY A 317 -35.41 -1.97 -10.50
CA GLY A 317 -36.47 -1.55 -9.59
C GLY A 317 -36.17 -0.27 -8.79
N HIS A 318 -35.30 0.60 -9.29
CA HIS A 318 -34.87 1.83 -8.60
C HIS A 318 -35.85 2.98 -8.85
N GLU A 319 -37.03 2.90 -8.24
CA GLU A 319 -38.16 3.83 -8.46
C GLU A 319 -37.79 5.32 -8.36
N GLY A 320 -36.98 5.70 -7.36
CA GLY A 320 -36.54 7.09 -7.18
C GLY A 320 -35.74 7.62 -8.37
N ILE A 321 -34.80 6.81 -8.87
CA ILE A 321 -33.97 7.14 -10.04
C ILE A 321 -34.80 7.19 -11.31
N VAL A 322 -35.73 6.23 -11.50
CA VAL A 322 -36.66 6.25 -12.63
C VAL A 322 -37.48 7.54 -12.65
N LYS A 323 -37.99 7.98 -11.49
CA LYS A 323 -38.72 9.26 -11.39
C LYS A 323 -37.84 10.46 -11.73
N LEU A 324 -36.59 10.49 -11.27
CA LEU A 324 -35.66 11.58 -11.60
C LEU A 324 -35.36 11.63 -13.10
N LEU A 325 -35.05 10.48 -13.70
CA LEU A 325 -34.74 10.39 -15.13
C LEU A 325 -35.95 10.79 -15.99
N LEU A 326 -37.14 10.28 -15.69
CA LEU A 326 -38.37 10.64 -16.43
C LEU A 326 -38.79 12.11 -16.25
N ALA A 327 -38.37 12.76 -15.16
CA ALA A 327 -38.62 14.17 -14.92
C ALA A 327 -37.57 15.10 -15.57
N THR A 328 -36.50 14.54 -16.13
CA THR A 328 -35.40 15.31 -16.74
C THR A 328 -35.61 15.44 -18.24
N ASP A 329 -35.66 16.68 -18.73
CA ASP A 329 -35.76 16.96 -20.17
C ASP A 329 -34.56 16.37 -20.92
N GLY A 330 -34.84 15.72 -22.06
CA GLY A 330 -33.82 15.09 -22.89
C GLY A 330 -33.63 13.60 -22.63
N VAL A 331 -34.17 13.01 -21.56
CA VAL A 331 -34.25 11.55 -21.40
C VAL A 331 -35.33 10.99 -22.33
N ASP A 332 -34.99 10.00 -23.17
CA ASP A 332 -35.94 9.31 -24.05
C ASP A 332 -36.36 7.95 -23.46
N PRO A 333 -37.62 7.81 -23.00
CA PRO A 333 -38.10 6.57 -22.39
C PRO A 333 -38.44 5.47 -23.40
N ASN A 334 -38.41 5.75 -24.70
CA ASN A 334 -38.80 4.80 -25.74
C ASN A 334 -37.62 4.20 -26.50
N LEU A 335 -36.39 4.49 -26.07
CA LEU A 335 -35.22 3.84 -26.65
C LEU A 335 -35.29 2.33 -26.40
N PRO A 336 -35.09 1.50 -27.43
CA PRO A 336 -35.17 0.06 -27.28
C PRO A 336 -34.03 -0.41 -26.37
N GLY A 337 -34.37 -0.88 -25.16
CA GLY A 337 -33.50 -1.81 -24.43
C GLY A 337 -33.48 -3.16 -25.16
N SER A 338 -32.41 -3.95 -25.03
CA SER A 338 -32.42 -5.32 -25.58
C SER A 338 -33.63 -6.11 -25.07
N ASP A 339 -34.36 -6.74 -26.00
CA ASP A 339 -35.39 -7.75 -25.73
C ASP A 339 -34.81 -9.00 -25.02
#